data_AF-A0A973V4G6-F1
#
_entry.id   AF-A0A973V4G6-F1
#
_cell.length_a   1.000
_cell.length_b   1.000
_cell.length_c   1.000
_cell.angle_alpha   90.00
_cell.angle_beta   90.00
_cell.angle_gamma   90.00
#
_symmetry.space_group_name_H-M   'P 1'
#
loop_
_entity.id
_entity.type
_entity.pdbx_description
1 polymer ?
#
loop_
_entity_poly.entity_id
_entity_poly.type
_entity_poly.pdbx_seq_one_letter_code
_entity_poly.pdbx_strand_id
1 'polypeptide(L)'
;MTSVETSITRDYVEYLRDKLIEAEKGLQLMSQNYDAAKAHFDALCFRQGITPETDMVSYQDRKKLHPELGFWNSKVEHFQRELAAYGAALTGLEAAGRMLARPSRSSPAD
;
A
#
# COMPACT_ATOMS: atom_id res chain seq x y z
N MET A 1 3.87 -9.96 -36.71
CA MET A 1 4.19 -10.61 -35.41
C MET A 1 3.89 -9.67 -34.24
N THR A 2 2.69 -9.09 -34.16
CA THR A 2 2.32 -8.08 -33.14
C THR A 2 1.28 -8.59 -32.12
N SER A 3 0.71 -9.77 -32.33
CA SER A 3 -0.41 -10.30 -31.53
C SER A 3 0.02 -10.93 -30.19
N VAL A 4 1.28 -11.33 -30.04
CA VAL A 4 1.77 -12.04 -28.85
C VAL A 4 2.23 -11.04 -27.77
N GLU A 5 2.92 -9.97 -28.17
CA GLU A 5 3.38 -8.90 -27.26
C GLU A 5 2.21 -8.13 -26.63
N THR A 6 1.11 -7.92 -27.38
CA THR A 6 -0.10 -7.29 -26.86
C THR A 6 -0.85 -8.18 -25.86
N SER A 7 -0.84 -9.50 -26.05
CA SER A 7 -1.42 -10.45 -25.09
C SER A 7 -0.66 -10.43 -23.76
N ILE A 8 0.68 -10.53 -23.82
CA ILE A 8 1.54 -10.51 -22.61
C ILE A 8 1.36 -9.21 -21.82
N THR A 9 1.20 -8.09 -22.52
CA THR A 9 0.98 -6.78 -21.87
C THR A 9 -0.37 -6.71 -21.17
N ARG A 10 -1.44 -7.26 -21.77
CA ARG A 10 -2.77 -7.28 -21.15
C ARG A 10 -2.79 -8.18 -19.91
N ASP A 11 -2.26 -9.39 -20.03
CA ASP A 11 -2.24 -10.37 -18.94
C ASP A 11 -1.43 -9.83 -17.74
N TYR A 12 -0.35 -9.08 -18.01
CA TYR A 12 0.43 -8.43 -16.96
C TYR A 12 -0.30 -7.25 -16.29
N VAL A 13 -1.06 -6.46 -17.05
CA VAL A 13 -1.92 -5.39 -16.47
C VAL A 13 -3.02 -5.99 -15.59
N GLU A 14 -3.64 -7.08 -16.02
CA GLU A 14 -4.65 -7.80 -15.22
C GLU A 14 -4.04 -8.33 -13.92
N TYR A 15 -2.87 -8.98 -14.01
CA TYR A 15 -2.11 -9.41 -12.83
C TYR A 15 -1.83 -8.27 -11.85
N LEU A 16 -1.38 -7.11 -12.33
CA LEU A 16 -1.09 -5.96 -11.47
C LEU A 16 -2.36 -5.39 -10.80
N ARG A 17 -3.50 -5.43 -11.49
CA ARG A 17 -4.80 -5.02 -10.92
C ARG A 17 -5.24 -5.97 -9.82
N ASP A 18 -5.12 -7.27 -10.05
CA ASP A 18 -5.46 -8.27 -9.03
C ASP A 18 -4.57 -8.11 -7.80
N LYS A 19 -3.26 -7.89 -8.01
CA LYS A 19 -2.30 -7.62 -6.93
C LYS A 19 -2.60 -6.33 -6.18
N LEU A 20 -3.04 -5.27 -6.87
CA LEU A 20 -3.47 -4.04 -6.23
C LEU A 20 -4.67 -4.29 -5.30
N ILE A 21 -5.69 -5.02 -5.79
CA ILE A 21 -6.89 -5.36 -5.00
C ILE A 21 -6.53 -6.25 -3.80
N GLU A 22 -5.63 -7.21 -3.98
CA GLU A 22 -5.11 -8.04 -2.89
C GLU A 22 -4.41 -7.17 -1.83
N ALA A 23 -3.58 -6.22 -2.25
CA ALA A 23 -2.88 -5.31 -1.34
C ALA A 23 -3.85 -4.38 -0.58
N GLU A 24 -4.91 -3.88 -1.23
CA GLU A 24 -5.96 -3.08 -0.58
C GLU A 24 -6.68 -3.88 0.52
N LYS A 25 -7.10 -5.11 0.20
CA LYS A 25 -7.76 -6.00 1.18
C LYS A 25 -6.82 -6.37 2.32
N GLY A 26 -5.56 -6.67 2.00
CA GLY A 26 -4.52 -6.93 2.98
C GLY A 26 -4.30 -5.74 3.90
N LEU A 27 -4.18 -4.53 3.34
CA LEU A 27 -4.02 -3.30 4.11
C LEU A 27 -5.21 -3.06 5.05
N GLN A 28 -6.43 -3.21 4.57
CA GLN A 28 -7.64 -3.04 5.38
C GLN A 28 -7.66 -4.02 6.55
N LEU A 29 -7.42 -5.31 6.29
CA LEU A 29 -7.42 -6.35 7.31
C LEU A 29 -6.31 -6.13 8.36
N MET A 30 -5.09 -5.82 7.92
CA MET A 30 -3.98 -5.58 8.85
C MET A 30 -4.17 -4.31 9.67
N SER A 31 -4.81 -3.28 9.10
CA SER A 31 -5.14 -2.05 9.83
C SER A 31 -6.17 -2.32 10.92
N GLN A 32 -7.21 -3.12 10.64
CA GLN A 32 -8.19 -3.53 11.64
C GLN A 32 -7.55 -4.32 12.79
N ASN A 33 -6.63 -5.24 12.47
CA ASN A 33 -5.90 -6.01 13.48
C ASN A 33 -4.98 -5.10 14.33
N TYR A 34 -4.31 -4.14 13.70
CA TYR A 34 -3.51 -3.14 14.41
C TYR A 34 -4.38 -2.31 15.35
N ASP A 35 -5.55 -1.84 14.90
CA ASP A 35 -6.46 -1.04 15.71
C ASP A 35 -7.02 -1.83 16.90
N ALA A 36 -7.36 -3.10 16.70
CA ALA A 36 -7.79 -3.98 17.78
C ALA A 36 -6.68 -4.18 18.82
N ALA A 37 -5.45 -4.49 18.38
CA ALA A 37 -4.30 -4.62 19.27
C ALA A 37 -4.01 -3.29 19.99
N LYS A 38 -4.16 -2.16 19.30
CA LYS A 38 -3.98 -0.82 19.88
C LYS A 38 -5.02 -0.54 20.96
N ALA A 39 -6.28 -0.90 20.73
CA ALA A 39 -7.33 -0.74 21.73
C ALA A 39 -7.03 -1.55 23.01
N HIS A 40 -6.52 -2.77 22.87
CA HIS A 40 -6.08 -3.57 24.01
C HIS A 40 -4.90 -2.93 24.76
N PHE A 41 -3.89 -2.46 24.03
CA PHE A 41 -2.75 -1.74 24.59
C PHE A 41 -3.18 -0.46 25.33
N ASP A 42 -4.06 0.34 24.73
CA ASP A 42 -4.57 1.57 25.31
C ASP A 42 -5.34 1.29 26.61
N ALA A 43 -6.16 0.24 26.65
CA ALA A 43 -6.87 -0.17 27.86
C ALA A 43 -5.91 -0.60 28.98
N LEU A 44 -4.81 -1.28 28.66
CA LEU A 44 -3.77 -1.65 29.62
C LEU A 44 -3.04 -0.43 30.18
N CYS A 45 -2.69 0.53 29.33
CA CYS A 45 -2.01 1.76 29.75
C CYS A 45 -2.95 2.65 30.60
N PHE A 46 -4.22 2.77 30.21
CA PHE A 46 -5.23 3.50 30.97
C PHE A 46 -5.38 2.97 32.39
N ARG A 47 -5.43 1.65 32.58
CA ARG A 47 -5.49 1.02 33.92
C ARG A 47 -4.28 1.35 34.80
N GLN A 48 -3.17 1.77 34.20
CA GLN A 48 -1.94 2.16 34.88
C GLN A 48 -1.79 3.69 35.01
N GLY A 49 -2.81 4.46 34.61
CA GLY A 49 -2.77 5.92 34.61
C GLY A 49 -1.87 6.53 33.53
N ILE A 50 -1.41 5.73 32.57
CA ILE A 50 -0.53 6.15 31.48
C ILE A 50 -1.41 6.36 30.25
N THR A 51 -1.68 7.61 29.91
CA THR A 51 -2.35 7.98 28.67
C THR A 51 -1.51 9.00 27.93
N PRO A 52 -1.74 9.21 26.62
CA PRO A 52 -1.09 10.28 25.88
C PRO A 52 -1.22 11.66 26.55
N GLU A 53 -2.32 11.91 27.25
CA GLU A 53 -2.61 13.17 27.93
C GLU A 53 -1.91 13.29 29.29
N THR A 54 -1.71 12.19 30.02
CA THR A 54 -1.10 12.20 31.35
C THR A 54 0.42 11.99 31.31
N ASP A 55 0.89 11.11 30.44
CA ASP A 55 2.30 10.76 30.28
C ASP A 55 2.58 10.19 28.88
N MET A 56 2.69 11.08 27.90
CA MET A 56 2.99 10.75 26.50
C MET A 56 4.30 9.98 26.35
N VAL A 57 5.34 10.31 27.15
CA VAL A 57 6.67 9.70 27.00
C VAL A 57 6.59 8.22 27.37
N SER A 58 6.07 7.91 28.56
CA SER A 58 5.89 6.51 28.98
C SER A 58 4.93 5.75 28.05
N TYR A 59 3.90 6.42 27.53
CA TYR A 59 2.99 5.82 26.55
C TYR A 59 3.73 5.40 25.27
N GLN A 60 4.55 6.29 24.69
CA GLN A 60 5.31 6.00 23.47
C GLN A 60 6.39 4.95 23.68
N ASP A 61 7.13 5.01 24.80
CA ASP A 61 8.16 4.02 25.11
C ASP A 61 7.57 2.62 25.23
N ARG A 62 6.42 2.48 25.91
CA ARG A 62 5.71 1.21 26.02
C ARG A 62 5.13 0.76 24.69
N LYS A 63 4.56 1.67 23.90
CA LYS A 63 4.02 1.36 22.58
C LYS A 63 5.11 0.81 21.66
N LYS A 64 6.28 1.45 21.65
CA LYS A 64 7.44 1.04 20.85
C LYS A 64 7.95 -0.35 21.20
N LEU A 65 7.86 -0.72 22.47
CA LEU A 65 8.29 -2.03 22.96
C LEU A 65 7.19 -3.10 22.88
N HIS A 66 5.95 -2.76 22.49
CA HIS A 66 4.84 -3.70 22.44
C HIS A 66 4.95 -4.61 21.19
N PRO A 67 5.29 -5.91 21.34
CA PRO A 67 5.65 -6.76 20.20
C PRO A 67 4.51 -6.94 19.20
N GLU A 68 3.28 -7.06 19.69
CA GLU A 68 2.09 -7.23 18.85
C GLU A 68 1.78 -5.97 18.04
N LEU A 69 1.98 -4.77 18.61
CA LEU A 69 1.78 -3.52 17.86
C LEU A 69 2.85 -3.35 16.79
N GLY A 70 4.10 -3.67 17.12
CA GLY A 70 5.19 -3.69 16.16
C GLY A 70 4.92 -4.67 15.01
N PHE A 71 4.42 -5.86 15.32
CA PHE A 71 4.05 -6.86 14.32
C PHE A 71 2.96 -6.36 13.38
N TRP A 72 1.81 -5.93 13.89
CA TRP A 72 0.71 -5.48 13.04
C TRP A 72 1.06 -4.21 12.27
N ASN A 73 1.79 -3.26 12.88
CA ASN A 73 2.28 -2.09 12.17
C ASN A 73 3.20 -2.47 11.00
N SER A 74 4.10 -3.44 11.19
CA SER A 74 4.96 -3.91 10.09
C SER A 74 4.17 -4.51 8.92
N LYS A 75 3.02 -5.15 9.21
CA LYS A 75 2.12 -5.71 8.20
C LYS A 75 1.35 -4.62 7.46
N VAL A 76 0.89 -3.59 8.17
CA VAL A 76 0.29 -2.39 7.57
C VAL A 76 1.27 -1.72 6.62
N GLU A 77 2.51 -1.47 7.07
CA GLU A 77 3.55 -0.86 6.23
C GLU A 77 3.90 -1.72 5.01
N HIS A 78 3.90 -3.04 5.15
CA HIS A 78 4.13 -3.94 4.01
C HIS A 78 3.08 -3.73 2.91
N PHE A 79 1.79 -3.77 3.26
CA PHE A 79 0.72 -3.59 2.28
C PHE A 79 0.63 -2.16 1.75
N GLN A 80 1.00 -1.14 2.54
CA GLN A 80 1.13 0.23 2.03
C GLN A 80 2.20 0.32 0.93
N ARG A 81 3.35 -0.34 1.12
CA ARG A 81 4.41 -0.39 0.11
C ARG A 81 3.96 -1.14 -1.14
N GLU A 82 3.28 -2.26 -0.99
CA GLU A 82 2.71 -3.02 -2.11
C GLU A 82 1.69 -2.20 -2.90
N LEU A 83 0.74 -1.56 -2.20
CA LEU A 83 -0.28 -0.70 -2.81
C LEU A 83 0.36 0.42 -3.63
N ALA A 84 1.36 1.09 -3.06
CA ALA A 84 2.10 2.15 -3.75
C ALA A 84 2.85 1.60 -4.98
N ALA A 85 3.49 0.44 -4.87
CA ALA A 85 4.25 -0.16 -5.96
C ALA A 85 3.35 -0.59 -7.13
N TYR A 86 2.27 -1.33 -6.87
CA TYR A 86 1.35 -1.77 -7.91
C TYR A 86 0.61 -0.58 -8.56
N GLY A 87 0.20 0.42 -7.77
CA GLY A 87 -0.42 1.64 -8.28
C GLY A 87 0.52 2.45 -9.17
N ALA A 88 1.79 2.58 -8.78
CA ALA A 88 2.81 3.25 -9.59
C ALA A 88 3.08 2.48 -10.90
N ALA A 89 3.16 1.15 -10.86
CA ALA A 89 3.36 0.32 -12.04
C ALA A 89 2.22 0.49 -13.06
N LEU A 90 0.96 0.41 -12.61
CA LEU A 90 -0.21 0.63 -13.47
C LEU A 90 -0.23 2.03 -14.08
N THR A 91 0.07 3.05 -13.28
CA THR A 91 0.16 4.44 -13.74
C THR A 91 1.25 4.61 -14.80
N GLY A 92 2.42 3.98 -14.60
CA GLY A 92 3.53 3.99 -15.54
C GLY A 92 3.19 3.34 -16.87
N LEU A 93 2.50 2.19 -16.84
CA LEU A 93 2.04 1.50 -18.04
C LEU A 93 1.02 2.34 -18.83
N GLU A 94 0.07 2.99 -18.15
CA GLU A 94 -0.89 3.90 -18.79
C GLU A 94 -0.19 5.11 -19.44
N ALA A 95 0.78 5.70 -18.76
CA ALA A 95 1.57 6.80 -19.30
C ALA A 95 2.36 6.37 -20.55
N ALA A 96 3.04 5.22 -20.50
CA ALA A 96 3.78 4.67 -21.63
C ALA A 96 2.85 4.40 -22.83
N GLY A 97 1.68 3.80 -22.60
CA GLY A 97 0.68 3.57 -23.64
C GLY A 97 0.23 4.85 -24.34
N ARG A 98 -0.01 5.93 -23.58
CA ARG A 98 -0.35 7.25 -24.15
C ARG A 98 0.78 7.86 -24.97
N MET A 99 2.03 7.68 -24.56
CA MET A 99 3.20 8.19 -25.29
C MET A 99 3.37 7.46 -26.63
N LEU A 100 3.18 6.14 -26.65
CA LEU A 100 3.34 5.32 -27.85
C LEU A 100 2.16 5.45 -28.83
N ALA A 101 0.95 5.71 -28.35
CA ALA A 101 -0.23 5.91 -29.19
C ALA A 101 -0.26 7.27 -29.91
N ARG A 102 0.65 8.19 -29.58
CA ARG A 102 0.74 9.50 -30.24
C ARG A 102 1.39 9.33 -31.61
N PRO A 103 0.69 9.58 -32.74
CA PRO A 103 1.35 9.56 -34.04
C PRO A 103 2.44 10.63 -34.05
N SER A 104 3.65 10.26 -34.50
CA SER A 104 4.68 11.21 -34.92
C SER A 104 4.02 12.18 -35.89
N ARG A 105 3.96 13.46 -35.51
CA ARG A 105 3.41 14.52 -36.37
C ARG A 105 3.95 14.33 -37.78
N SER A 106 3.02 14.16 -38.72
CA SER A 106 3.20 14.24 -40.15
C SER A 106 4.20 15.35 -40.47
N SER A 107 5.31 14.97 -41.10
CA SER A 107 6.18 15.93 -41.79
C SER A 107 5.30 16.63 -42.84
N PRO A 108 5.27 17.97 -42.92
CA PRO A 108 4.65 18.62 -44.05
C PRO A 108 5.48 18.25 -45.28
N ALA A 109 4.84 17.59 -46.24
CA ALA A 109 5.40 17.49 -47.58
C ALA A 109 5.16 18.83 -48.26
N ASP A 110 6.24 19.58 -48.48
CA ASP A 110 6.29 20.69 -49.44
C ASP A 110 6.22 20.16 -50.88
#